data_AF-A0A3C1TEI6-F1
#
_entry.id   AF-A0A3C1TEI6-F1
#
_cell.length_a   1.000
_cell.length_b   1.000
_cell.length_c   1.000
_cell.angle_alpha   90.00
_cell.angle_beta   90.00
_cell.angle_gamma   90.00
#
_symmetry.space_group_name_H-M   'P 1'
#
loop_
_entity.id
_entity.type
_entity.pdbx_description
1 polymer ?
#
loop_
_entity_poly.entity_id
_entity_poly.type
_entity_poly.pdbx_seq_one_letter_code
_entity_poly.pdbx_strand_id
1 'polypeptide(L)'
;MQTFFRTTLLLLLGATFSYAQIDYTQWVNPLMGTDSRHELSTGNTYPAVALPWGMNFWCPQTGKNGDGWMYMYTANKIRGFKQTHQPSPWINDYGMFSIMPVTGKLKFTEDARQSWFSHKAEVVKPHYYSVYLADHDTQVEITPTERASQFRLTFPKTDSAFVVIDAFAKGSYIKIIPEQQKIIGYSTQNSGGVPPNFKNYFELRFDKPFTYSATWSDKTLSKNTLEMKADHAGGVIGFKTKKGEVVTIKVSSSFISAEQAALNLTRELGNDTFDATLQKGQKIWNQELGRLAVEGGTDAQIRTFYSCLYRALLFPRKFYELNAQNQVVHYSPYNGQVLPGYMFTDNGFWDTFRSAIPFFTLMYP
;
A
#
# COMPACT_ATOMS: atom_id res chain seq x y z
N MET A 1 10.41 38.12 -68.45
CA MET A 1 11.02 38.56 -67.18
C MET A 1 10.23 37.89 -66.05
N GLN A 2 10.63 36.68 -65.63
CA GLN A 2 10.00 35.92 -64.55
C GLN A 2 11.09 35.49 -63.58
N THR A 3 11.06 36.04 -62.38
CA THR A 3 12.01 35.80 -61.30
C THR A 3 11.53 34.62 -60.47
N PHE A 4 12.28 33.51 -60.47
CA PHE A 4 12.06 32.37 -59.58
C PHE A 4 12.78 32.60 -58.25
N PHE A 5 12.02 32.76 -57.17
CA PHE A 5 12.53 32.65 -55.80
C PHE A 5 12.68 31.17 -55.44
N ARG A 6 13.90 30.72 -55.13
CA ARG A 6 14.16 29.42 -54.50
C ARG A 6 14.21 29.61 -52.99
N THR A 7 13.21 29.11 -52.29
CA THR A 7 13.19 29.02 -50.82
C THR A 7 13.84 27.69 -50.42
N THR A 8 15.02 27.75 -49.79
CA THR A 8 15.66 26.58 -49.19
C THR A 8 15.15 26.43 -47.76
N LEU A 9 14.36 25.38 -47.49
CA LEU A 9 13.88 25.02 -46.17
C LEU A 9 14.98 24.20 -45.44
N LEU A 10 15.62 24.79 -44.43
CA LEU A 10 16.50 24.05 -43.52
C LEU A 10 15.63 23.30 -42.49
N LEU A 11 15.62 21.97 -42.54
CA LEU A 11 15.12 21.13 -41.43
C LEU A 11 16.17 21.09 -40.31
N LEU A 12 15.90 21.78 -39.21
CA LEU A 12 16.59 21.58 -37.94
C LEU A 12 16.03 20.32 -37.26
N LEU A 13 16.74 19.20 -37.40
CA LEU A 13 16.57 18.03 -36.54
C LEU A 13 17.09 18.37 -35.13
N GLY A 14 16.19 18.85 -34.26
CA GLY A 14 16.47 18.98 -32.84
C GLY A 14 16.61 17.59 -32.21
N ALA A 15 17.84 17.17 -31.94
CA ALA A 15 18.09 16.02 -31.09
C ALA A 15 17.65 16.36 -29.66
N THR A 16 16.47 15.90 -29.27
CA THR A 16 16.05 15.91 -27.87
C THR A 16 16.90 14.89 -27.12
N PHE A 17 17.97 15.36 -26.48
CA PHE A 17 18.63 14.59 -25.43
C PHE A 17 17.65 14.45 -24.27
N SER A 18 16.99 13.30 -24.16
CA SER A 18 16.34 12.90 -22.91
C SER A 18 17.43 12.70 -21.87
N TYR A 19 17.69 13.72 -21.05
CA TYR A 19 18.44 13.53 -19.81
C TYR A 19 17.72 12.43 -19.02
N ALA A 20 18.43 11.35 -18.71
CA ALA A 20 17.91 10.34 -17.80
C ALA A 20 17.59 11.04 -16.46
N GLN A 21 16.32 11.02 -16.07
CA GLN A 21 15.89 11.60 -14.82
C GLN A 21 16.64 10.91 -13.67
N ILE A 22 17.30 11.70 -12.82
CA ILE A 22 18.02 11.15 -11.65
C ILE A 22 17.03 10.39 -10.77
N ASP A 23 17.37 9.14 -10.45
CA ASP A 23 16.55 8.31 -9.57
C ASP A 23 17.01 8.44 -8.11
N TYR A 24 16.44 9.39 -7.38
CA TYR A 24 16.69 9.58 -5.95
C TYR A 24 16.16 8.41 -5.10
N THR A 25 15.16 7.67 -5.59
CA THR A 25 14.58 6.55 -4.84
C THR A 25 15.58 5.41 -4.59
N GLN A 26 16.64 5.31 -5.40
CA GLN A 26 17.70 4.32 -5.21
C GLN A 26 18.47 4.49 -3.90
N TRP A 27 18.46 5.70 -3.33
CA TRP A 27 19.14 6.04 -2.08
C TRP A 27 18.26 5.80 -0.84
N VAL A 28 16.96 5.61 -1.04
CA VAL A 28 16.03 5.44 0.07
C VAL A 28 16.06 3.99 0.56
N ASN A 29 16.25 3.82 1.87
CA ASN A 29 16.12 2.53 2.55
C ASN A 29 14.90 2.55 3.49
N PRO A 30 13.72 2.06 3.08
CA PRO A 30 12.55 1.97 3.95
C PRO A 30 12.70 0.97 5.11
N LEU A 31 13.76 0.15 5.14
CA LEU A 31 14.07 -0.72 6.28
C LEU A 31 14.89 -0.01 7.37
N MET A 32 15.36 1.22 7.14
CA MET A 32 16.07 2.01 8.14
C MET A 32 15.17 2.23 9.36
N GLY A 33 15.60 1.71 10.52
CA GLY A 33 14.88 1.74 11.79
C GLY A 33 13.91 0.56 12.04
N THR A 34 13.94 -0.50 11.22
CA THR A 34 13.07 -1.69 11.39
C THR A 34 13.69 -2.79 12.25
N ASP A 35 15.00 -2.74 12.50
CA ASP A 35 15.70 -3.58 13.48
C ASP A 35 15.59 -2.95 14.88
N SER A 36 14.35 -2.83 15.34
CA SER A 36 14.00 -2.26 16.64
C SER A 36 13.26 -3.28 17.49
N ARG A 37 13.45 -3.18 18.81
CA ARG A 37 12.75 -3.97 19.82
C ARG A 37 12.13 -3.04 20.85
N HIS A 38 11.15 -3.55 21.61
CA HIS A 38 10.46 -2.77 22.63
C HIS A 38 11.43 -2.12 23.63
N GLU A 39 12.45 -2.86 24.05
CA GLU A 39 13.43 -2.43 25.07
C GLU A 39 14.42 -1.38 24.55
N LEU A 40 14.65 -1.34 23.23
CA LEU A 40 15.60 -0.42 22.61
C LEU A 40 15.20 -0.16 21.15
N SER A 41 14.73 1.06 20.91
CA SER A 41 14.41 1.55 19.57
C SER A 41 15.67 1.96 18.83
N THR A 42 15.79 1.55 17.57
CA THR A 42 16.70 2.11 16.56
C THR A 42 15.93 2.92 15.50
N GLY A 43 14.64 3.19 15.76
CA GLY A 43 13.74 3.95 14.90
C GLY A 43 12.26 3.58 15.09
N ASN A 44 11.96 2.32 15.46
CA ASN A 44 10.59 1.80 15.60
C ASN A 44 9.72 2.04 14.34
N THR A 45 10.32 1.78 13.18
CA THR A 45 9.66 2.01 11.89
C THR A 45 9.18 0.69 11.26
N TYR A 46 8.34 0.81 10.25
CA TYR A 46 8.01 -0.26 9.30
C TYR A 46 8.27 0.21 7.86
N PRO A 47 8.50 -0.69 6.89
CA PRO A 47 8.73 -0.33 5.50
C PRO A 47 7.43 0.11 4.82
N ALA A 48 7.11 1.41 4.90
CA ALA A 48 5.89 1.97 4.34
C ALA A 48 5.98 2.09 2.81
N VAL A 49 5.27 1.21 2.11
CA VAL A 49 5.10 1.25 0.65
C VAL A 49 3.95 2.20 0.37
N ALA A 50 4.29 3.43 -0.03
CA ALA A 50 3.35 4.54 -0.11
C ALA A 50 3.80 5.61 -1.10
N LEU A 51 2.91 6.54 -1.43
CA LEU A 51 3.27 7.84 -2.00
C LEU A 51 3.46 8.88 -0.88
N PRO A 52 4.11 10.03 -1.15
CA PRO A 52 4.21 11.13 -0.19
C PRO A 52 2.84 11.51 0.37
N TRP A 53 2.72 11.48 1.70
CA TRP A 53 1.48 11.70 2.46
C TRP A 53 0.27 10.88 1.99
N GLY A 54 0.48 9.74 1.33
CA GLY A 54 -0.60 8.89 0.81
C GLY A 54 -1.58 8.51 1.93
N MET A 55 -2.87 8.42 1.63
CA MET A 55 -3.92 8.09 2.60
C MET A 55 -3.85 6.66 3.08
N ASN A 56 -3.42 5.71 2.25
CA ASN A 56 -3.33 4.30 2.60
C ASN A 56 -1.89 3.81 2.40
N PHE A 57 -1.21 3.38 3.47
CA PHE A 57 0.11 2.76 3.35
C PHE A 57 -0.01 1.24 3.27
N TRP A 58 0.96 0.60 2.62
CA TRP A 58 1.08 -0.85 2.59
C TRP A 58 2.38 -1.31 3.25
N CYS A 59 2.32 -2.44 3.96
CA CYS A 59 3.48 -3.00 4.65
C CYS A 59 3.42 -4.54 4.68
N PRO A 60 4.54 -5.27 4.46
CA PRO A 60 4.63 -6.66 4.90
C PRO A 60 4.44 -6.75 6.42
N GLN A 61 3.65 -7.70 6.89
CA GLN A 61 3.37 -7.89 8.31
C GLN A 61 4.05 -9.15 8.80
N THR A 62 4.93 -9.03 9.79
CA THR A 62 5.58 -10.15 10.49
C THR A 62 5.00 -10.33 11.90
N GLY A 63 4.69 -9.22 12.58
CA GLY A 63 4.04 -9.17 13.91
C GLY A 63 2.58 -9.65 13.88
N LYS A 64 2.07 -10.10 15.04
CA LYS A 64 0.69 -10.60 15.17
C LYS A 64 -0.34 -9.51 14.89
N ASN A 65 -1.57 -9.91 14.56
CA ASN A 65 -2.66 -8.94 14.45
C ASN A 65 -2.84 -8.17 15.77
N GLY A 66 -2.83 -6.84 15.69
CA GLY A 66 -2.92 -5.94 16.85
C GLY A 66 -1.58 -5.60 17.52
N ASP A 67 -0.48 -6.25 17.15
CA ASP A 67 0.85 -5.89 17.61
C ASP A 67 1.32 -4.58 16.95
N GLY A 68 1.80 -3.63 17.76
CA GLY A 68 2.36 -2.37 17.28
C GLY A 68 3.66 -2.57 16.50
N TRP A 69 4.44 -3.61 16.78
CA TRP A 69 5.60 -3.99 15.96
C TRP A 69 5.15 -4.83 14.77
N MET A 70 4.40 -4.22 13.84
CA MET A 70 3.83 -4.93 12.69
C MET A 70 4.89 -5.56 11.79
N TYR A 71 6.08 -4.96 11.72
CA TYR A 71 7.24 -5.46 10.99
C TYR A 71 8.50 -5.29 11.84
N MET A 72 9.33 -6.33 11.88
CA MET A 72 10.62 -6.36 12.57
C MET A 72 11.62 -7.05 11.65
N TYR A 73 12.79 -6.44 11.45
CA TYR A 73 13.84 -6.98 10.57
C TYR A 73 14.29 -8.38 11.00
N THR A 74 14.34 -8.66 12.30
CA THR A 74 14.77 -9.99 12.80
C THR A 74 13.69 -11.08 12.67
N ALA A 75 12.49 -10.74 12.20
CA ALA A 75 11.43 -11.73 12.04
C ALA A 75 11.61 -12.52 10.75
N ASN A 76 11.39 -13.83 10.82
CA ASN A 76 11.67 -14.73 9.70
C ASN A 76 10.45 -15.08 8.84
N LYS A 77 9.26 -14.60 9.23
CA LYS A 77 8.00 -14.97 8.58
C LYS A 77 7.10 -13.77 8.34
N ILE A 78 6.47 -13.76 7.17
CA ILE A 78 5.40 -12.82 6.81
C ILE A 78 4.06 -13.53 6.94
N ARG A 79 3.07 -12.85 7.53
CA ARG A 79 1.70 -13.35 7.76
C ARG A 79 0.64 -12.65 6.91
N GLY A 80 1.03 -11.59 6.20
CA GLY A 80 0.16 -10.85 5.29
C GLY A 80 0.81 -9.56 4.82
N PHE A 81 0.17 -8.95 3.83
CA PHE A 81 0.48 -7.62 3.33
C PHE A 81 -0.66 -6.70 3.74
N LYS A 82 -0.36 -5.81 4.66
CA LYS A 82 -1.33 -5.06 5.45
C LYS A 82 -1.48 -3.65 4.90
N GLN A 83 -2.70 -3.19 4.72
CA GLN A 83 -3.00 -1.76 4.65
C GLN A 83 -2.97 -1.18 6.06
N THR A 84 -2.22 -0.11 6.28
CA THR A 84 -1.98 0.45 7.62
C THR A 84 -1.99 1.98 7.62
N HIS A 85 -2.35 2.54 8.77
CA HIS A 85 -2.30 3.97 9.06
C HIS A 85 -1.43 4.29 10.29
N GLN A 86 -0.84 3.27 10.92
CA GLN A 86 -0.10 3.39 12.17
C GLN A 86 1.02 4.46 12.12
N PRO A 87 1.01 5.49 12.98
CA PRO A 87 2.12 6.44 13.06
C PRO A 87 3.29 5.94 13.93
N SER A 88 3.02 5.09 14.92
CA SER A 88 4.04 4.50 15.80
C SER A 88 3.53 3.20 16.43
N PRO A 89 4.40 2.28 16.88
CA PRO A 89 3.97 1.06 17.56
C PRO A 89 3.18 1.34 18.85
N TRP A 90 3.35 2.51 19.45
CA TRP A 90 2.72 2.91 20.72
C TRP A 90 1.30 3.41 20.53
N ILE A 91 1.06 4.19 19.46
CA ILE A 91 -0.28 4.65 19.07
C ILE A 91 -1.07 3.51 18.44
N ASN A 92 -0.37 2.57 17.78
CA ASN A 92 -0.95 1.44 17.07
C ASN A 92 -1.82 1.92 15.89
N ASP A 93 -2.66 1.04 15.37
CA ASP A 93 -3.22 1.18 14.03
C ASP A 93 -4.76 1.28 14.04
N TYR A 94 -5.33 1.61 12.87
CA TYR A 94 -6.76 1.65 12.63
C TYR A 94 -7.09 1.39 11.15
N GLY A 95 -8.31 0.96 10.84
CA GLY A 95 -8.80 0.88 9.46
C GLY A 95 -7.99 -0.09 8.58
N MET A 96 -7.47 -1.14 9.19
CA MET A 96 -6.52 -2.06 8.60
C MET A 96 -7.17 -3.36 8.12
N PHE A 97 -6.63 -3.91 7.04
CA PHE A 97 -6.92 -5.26 6.56
C PHE A 97 -5.65 -5.82 5.90
N SER A 98 -5.60 -7.12 5.61
CA SER A 98 -4.45 -7.72 4.94
C SER A 98 -4.81 -8.74 3.86
N ILE A 99 -3.88 -8.92 2.93
CA ILE A 99 -3.94 -9.88 1.83
C ILE A 99 -2.77 -10.84 1.98
N MET A 100 -3.00 -12.15 1.82
CA MET A 100 -1.92 -13.14 1.86
C MET A 100 -2.15 -14.24 0.82
N PRO A 101 -1.26 -14.44 -0.17
CA PRO A 101 -1.31 -15.61 -1.02
C PRO A 101 -0.82 -16.86 -0.27
N VAL A 102 -1.46 -18.00 -0.55
CA VAL A 102 -1.15 -19.29 0.04
C VAL A 102 -1.26 -20.37 -1.03
N THR A 103 -0.40 -21.39 -0.99
CA THR A 103 -0.50 -22.53 -1.92
C THR A 103 -0.59 -23.87 -1.20
N GLY A 104 -1.14 -24.87 -1.89
CA GLY A 104 -1.25 -26.24 -1.38
C GLY A 104 -2.44 -26.39 -0.45
N LYS A 105 -2.20 -26.55 0.85
CA LYS A 105 -3.30 -26.63 1.83
C LYS A 105 -3.84 -25.23 2.14
N LEU A 106 -5.16 -25.08 2.14
CA LEU A 106 -5.80 -23.84 2.56
C LEU A 106 -5.47 -23.57 4.04
N LYS A 107 -4.70 -22.50 4.29
CA LYS A 107 -4.39 -21.95 5.61
C LYS A 107 -4.85 -20.50 5.65
N PHE A 108 -5.82 -20.18 6.51
CA PHE A 108 -6.42 -18.83 6.56
C PHE A 108 -6.20 -18.11 7.89
N THR A 109 -5.98 -18.84 8.99
CA THR A 109 -5.64 -18.25 10.29
C THR A 109 -4.23 -17.63 10.25
N GLU A 110 -4.02 -16.55 11.00
CA GLU A 110 -2.80 -15.74 10.90
C GLU A 110 -1.50 -16.53 11.13
N ASP A 111 -1.50 -17.50 12.04
CA ASP A 111 -0.31 -18.28 12.37
C ASP A 111 -0.11 -19.44 11.38
N ALA A 112 -1.18 -19.98 10.81
CA ALA A 112 -1.08 -21.05 9.83
C ALA A 112 -0.62 -20.55 8.46
N ARG A 113 -1.10 -19.37 8.03
CA ARG A 113 -0.85 -18.85 6.67
C ARG A 113 0.54 -18.25 6.45
N GLN A 114 1.32 -18.11 7.51
CA GLN A 114 2.65 -17.50 7.46
C GLN A 114 3.57 -18.21 6.47
N SER A 115 4.53 -17.45 5.94
CA SER A 115 5.58 -17.98 5.08
C SER A 115 6.95 -17.49 5.53
N TRP A 116 7.94 -18.39 5.54
CA TRP A 116 9.33 -17.98 5.63
C TRP A 116 9.73 -17.06 4.47
N PHE A 117 10.57 -16.07 4.75
CA PHE A 117 11.19 -15.21 3.75
C PHE A 117 12.64 -14.87 4.16
N SER A 118 13.37 -14.22 3.26
CA SER A 118 14.70 -13.69 3.54
C SER A 118 14.84 -12.30 2.94
N HIS A 119 15.51 -11.39 3.64
CA HIS A 119 15.85 -10.06 3.08
C HIS A 119 16.70 -10.14 1.80
N LYS A 120 17.39 -11.27 1.54
CA LYS A 120 18.12 -11.49 0.28
C LYS A 120 17.19 -11.67 -0.92
N ALA A 121 15.94 -12.05 -0.68
CA ALA A 121 14.88 -12.20 -1.69
C ALA A 121 13.77 -11.16 -1.48
N GLU A 122 14.13 -10.04 -0.85
CA GLU A 122 13.24 -8.91 -0.57
C GLU A 122 13.80 -7.64 -1.22
N VAL A 123 12.94 -6.90 -1.91
CA VAL A 123 13.25 -5.58 -2.45
C VAL A 123 12.27 -4.60 -1.85
N VAL A 124 12.80 -3.56 -1.20
CA VAL A 124 12.00 -2.56 -0.50
C VAL A 124 12.37 -1.17 -1.01
N LYS A 125 11.43 -0.52 -1.68
CA LYS A 125 11.50 0.87 -2.16
C LYS A 125 10.24 1.62 -1.71
N PRO A 126 10.26 2.97 -1.67
CA PRO A 126 9.08 3.74 -1.28
C PRO A 126 7.81 3.42 -2.08
N HIS A 127 7.97 3.23 -3.39
CA HIS A 127 6.88 2.99 -4.35
C HIS A 127 6.75 1.52 -4.78
N TYR A 128 7.58 0.62 -4.25
CA TYR A 128 7.60 -0.77 -4.69
C TYR A 128 8.11 -1.70 -3.61
N TYR A 129 7.40 -2.80 -3.43
CA TYR A 129 7.83 -3.89 -2.58
C TYR A 129 7.76 -5.20 -3.32
N SER A 130 8.74 -6.08 -3.08
CA SER A 130 8.80 -7.41 -3.65
C SER A 130 9.36 -8.40 -2.65
N VAL A 131 8.72 -9.55 -2.46
CA VAL A 131 9.26 -10.62 -1.61
C VAL A 131 8.87 -12.00 -2.13
N TYR A 132 9.80 -12.94 -1.99
CA TYR A 132 9.53 -14.35 -2.22
C TYR A 132 9.09 -15.04 -0.93
N LEU A 133 7.90 -15.66 -0.97
CA LEU A 133 7.32 -16.43 0.13
C LEU A 133 7.69 -17.91 -0.01
N ALA A 134 8.69 -18.37 0.75
CA ALA A 134 9.32 -19.68 0.55
C ALA A 134 8.36 -20.86 0.77
N ASP A 135 7.48 -20.79 1.76
CA ASP A 135 6.53 -21.87 2.06
C ASP A 135 5.41 -21.99 1.00
N HIS A 136 5.21 -20.94 0.20
CA HIS A 136 4.15 -20.87 -0.81
C HIS A 136 4.67 -20.81 -2.25
N ASP A 137 5.99 -20.86 -2.47
CA ASP A 137 6.64 -20.73 -3.78
C ASP A 137 6.03 -19.61 -4.63
N THR A 138 5.80 -18.45 -4.00
CA THR A 138 5.04 -17.34 -4.59
C THR A 138 5.82 -16.04 -4.44
N GLN A 139 6.01 -15.32 -5.55
CA GLN A 139 6.51 -13.95 -5.53
C GLN A 139 5.33 -12.99 -5.32
N VAL A 140 5.48 -12.05 -4.38
CA VAL A 140 4.52 -10.97 -4.17
C VAL A 140 5.17 -9.64 -4.50
N GLU A 141 4.48 -8.82 -5.27
CA GLU A 141 4.88 -7.45 -5.58
C GLU A 141 3.75 -6.47 -5.28
N ILE A 142 4.08 -5.27 -4.82
CA ILE A 142 3.12 -4.22 -4.43
C ILE A 142 3.59 -2.88 -5.00
N THR A 143 2.68 -2.12 -5.63
CA THR A 143 2.90 -0.71 -5.99
C THR A 143 1.69 0.14 -5.62
N PRO A 144 1.84 1.23 -4.84
CA PRO A 144 0.73 2.01 -4.32
C PRO A 144 0.42 3.24 -5.19
N THR A 145 -0.77 3.79 -4.98
CA THR A 145 -1.14 5.18 -5.26
C THR A 145 -1.42 5.88 -3.93
N GLU A 146 -2.16 7.00 -3.91
CA GLU A 146 -2.49 7.67 -2.65
C GLU A 146 -3.49 6.86 -1.80
N ARG A 147 -4.47 6.21 -2.44
CA ARG A 147 -5.60 5.51 -1.79
C ARG A 147 -5.79 4.07 -2.29
N ALA A 148 -5.08 3.69 -3.35
CA ALA A 148 -5.17 2.37 -3.96
C ALA A 148 -3.78 1.72 -4.07
N SER A 149 -3.75 0.46 -4.49
CA SER A 149 -2.52 -0.30 -4.73
C SER A 149 -2.79 -1.43 -5.73
N GLN A 150 -1.74 -1.83 -6.45
CA GLN A 150 -1.76 -3.05 -7.25
C GLN A 150 -0.84 -4.09 -6.63
N PHE A 151 -1.29 -5.34 -6.65
CA PHE A 151 -0.51 -6.51 -6.32
C PHE A 151 -0.27 -7.34 -7.57
N ARG A 152 0.96 -7.87 -7.74
CA ARG A 152 1.23 -9.02 -8.62
C ARG A 152 1.60 -10.21 -7.76
N LEU A 153 0.88 -11.31 -7.95
CA LEU A 153 1.13 -12.58 -7.29
C LEU A 153 1.57 -13.59 -8.34
N THR A 154 2.86 -13.90 -8.38
CA THR A 154 3.41 -14.90 -9.31
C THR A 154 3.42 -16.25 -8.63
N PHE A 155 2.47 -17.10 -9.02
CA PHE A 155 2.25 -18.40 -8.42
C PHE A 155 3.06 -19.51 -9.11
N PRO A 156 3.30 -20.64 -8.42
CA PRO A 156 3.87 -21.83 -9.04
C PRO A 156 2.78 -22.58 -9.82
N LYS A 157 3.16 -23.68 -10.48
CA LYS A 157 2.17 -24.60 -11.05
C LYS A 157 1.46 -25.32 -9.90
N THR A 158 0.16 -25.06 -9.70
CA THR A 158 -0.64 -25.72 -8.66
C THR A 158 -2.13 -25.69 -8.98
N ASP A 159 -2.87 -26.69 -8.49
CA ASP A 159 -4.34 -26.71 -8.50
C ASP A 159 -4.95 -26.03 -7.27
N SER A 160 -4.12 -25.49 -6.38
CA SER A 160 -4.53 -24.97 -5.07
C SER A 160 -3.73 -23.71 -4.72
N ALA A 161 -3.90 -22.66 -5.53
CA ALA A 161 -3.49 -21.31 -5.18
C ALA A 161 -4.66 -20.58 -4.53
N PHE A 162 -4.41 -19.86 -3.45
CA PHE A 162 -5.41 -19.11 -2.69
C PHE A 162 -4.93 -17.70 -2.41
N VAL A 163 -5.88 -16.78 -2.25
CA VAL A 163 -5.63 -15.45 -1.66
C VAL A 163 -6.57 -15.28 -0.49
N VAL A 164 -5.98 -15.13 0.69
CA VAL A 164 -6.68 -14.89 1.96
C VAL A 164 -6.79 -13.39 2.19
N ILE A 165 -8.00 -12.93 2.47
CA ILE A 165 -8.31 -11.56 2.87
C ILE A 165 -8.73 -11.62 4.34
N ASP A 166 -8.04 -10.86 5.17
CA ASP A 166 -8.28 -10.75 6.60
C ASP A 166 -8.76 -9.32 6.90
N ALA A 167 -10.03 -9.17 7.27
CA ALA A 167 -10.63 -7.87 7.57
C ALA A 167 -10.47 -7.45 9.04
N PHE A 168 -9.64 -8.18 9.81
CA PHE A 168 -9.30 -7.93 11.21
C PHE A 168 -10.51 -8.03 12.16
N ALA A 169 -10.25 -7.97 13.47
CA ALA A 169 -11.24 -8.23 14.52
C ALA A 169 -12.06 -6.96 14.88
N LYS A 170 -12.82 -7.01 15.98
CA LYS A 170 -13.64 -5.88 16.51
C LYS A 170 -14.81 -5.45 15.60
N GLY A 171 -15.34 -6.37 14.79
CA GLY A 171 -16.55 -6.18 14.01
C GLY A 171 -16.28 -5.84 12.54
N SER A 172 -15.92 -6.82 11.74
CA SER A 172 -15.61 -6.64 10.32
C SER A 172 -16.61 -7.34 9.39
N TYR A 173 -16.49 -7.02 8.10
CA TYR A 173 -17.37 -7.52 7.06
C TYR A 173 -16.61 -7.83 5.79
N ILE A 174 -17.04 -8.89 5.09
CA ILE A 174 -16.54 -9.22 3.76
C ILE A 174 -17.66 -9.83 2.91
N LYS A 175 -17.61 -9.54 1.61
CA LYS A 175 -18.47 -10.12 0.59
C LYS A 175 -17.65 -10.41 -0.66
N ILE A 176 -17.69 -11.67 -1.10
CA ILE A 176 -17.10 -12.17 -2.32
C ILE A 176 -18.18 -12.14 -3.40
N ILE A 177 -17.84 -11.59 -4.57
CA ILE A 177 -18.73 -11.38 -5.71
C ILE A 177 -18.06 -12.04 -6.92
N PRO A 178 -18.15 -13.38 -7.07
CA PRO A 178 -17.36 -14.14 -8.04
C PRO A 178 -17.58 -13.73 -9.49
N GLU A 179 -18.82 -13.39 -9.85
CA GLU A 179 -19.22 -12.97 -11.20
C GLU A 179 -18.59 -11.64 -11.63
N GLN A 180 -18.04 -10.88 -10.68
CA GLN A 180 -17.29 -9.64 -10.93
C GLN A 180 -15.80 -9.78 -10.57
N GLN A 181 -15.34 -10.97 -10.18
CA GLN A 181 -13.98 -11.21 -9.69
C GLN A 181 -13.59 -10.20 -8.60
N LYS A 182 -14.55 -9.93 -7.70
CA LYS A 182 -14.49 -8.80 -6.77
C LYS A 182 -14.70 -9.26 -5.34
N ILE A 183 -14.04 -8.59 -4.41
CA ILE A 183 -14.28 -8.72 -2.98
C ILE A 183 -14.46 -7.31 -2.41
N ILE A 184 -15.50 -7.10 -1.63
CA ILE A 184 -15.71 -5.87 -0.87
C ILE A 184 -15.76 -6.17 0.61
N GLY A 185 -15.51 -5.19 1.46
CA GLY A 185 -15.62 -5.37 2.90
C GLY A 185 -15.38 -4.08 3.67
N TYR A 186 -15.37 -4.21 5.00
CA TYR A 186 -14.88 -3.14 5.86
C TYR A 186 -14.17 -3.70 7.10
N SER A 187 -13.23 -2.90 7.60
CA SER A 187 -12.59 -3.09 8.90
C SER A 187 -12.97 -1.94 9.84
N THR A 188 -13.20 -2.27 11.10
CA THR A 188 -13.46 -1.32 12.20
C THR A 188 -12.36 -1.32 13.23
N GLN A 189 -11.42 -2.27 13.19
CA GLN A 189 -10.40 -2.41 14.22
C GLN A 189 -9.60 -1.10 14.30
N ASN A 190 -9.49 -0.58 15.52
CA ASN A 190 -8.83 0.68 15.84
C ASN A 190 -8.27 0.64 17.27
N SER A 191 -7.52 1.69 17.59
CA SER A 191 -6.81 1.89 18.85
C SER A 191 -7.34 3.11 19.63
N GLY A 192 -8.60 3.48 19.41
CA GLY A 192 -9.25 4.67 19.97
C GLY A 192 -9.22 5.87 19.02
N GLY A 193 -9.77 7.00 19.48
CA GLY A 193 -9.77 8.25 18.71
C GLY A 193 -10.67 8.23 17.46
N VAL A 194 -11.67 7.33 17.41
CA VAL A 194 -12.61 7.24 16.28
C VAL A 194 -14.07 7.38 16.73
N PRO A 195 -14.96 7.94 15.89
CA PRO A 195 -16.39 7.99 16.15
C PRO A 195 -17.05 6.60 16.09
N PRO A 196 -18.24 6.40 16.69
CA PRO A 196 -18.91 5.09 16.73
C PRO A 196 -19.24 4.48 15.35
N ASN A 197 -19.33 5.31 14.30
CA ASN A 197 -19.64 4.86 12.94
C ASN A 197 -18.42 4.51 12.09
N PHE A 198 -17.20 4.65 12.62
CA PHE A 198 -15.92 4.45 11.93
C PHE A 198 -15.84 3.11 11.20
N LYS A 199 -15.48 3.17 9.91
CA LYS A 199 -15.16 2.02 9.05
C LYS A 199 -14.14 2.44 8.01
N ASN A 200 -13.25 1.52 7.64
CA ASN A 200 -12.51 1.59 6.40
C ASN A 200 -13.08 0.57 5.43
N TYR A 201 -13.75 1.04 4.37
CA TYR A 201 -14.37 0.21 3.34
C TYR A 201 -13.35 -0.10 2.25
N PHE A 202 -13.18 -1.37 1.89
CA PHE A 202 -12.22 -1.79 0.88
C PHE A 202 -12.89 -2.51 -0.28
N GLU A 203 -12.27 -2.40 -1.46
CA GLU A 203 -12.64 -3.15 -2.67
C GLU A 203 -11.38 -3.74 -3.30
N LEU A 204 -11.43 -5.03 -3.64
CA LEU A 204 -10.40 -5.76 -4.38
C LEU A 204 -11.00 -6.27 -5.69
N ARG A 205 -10.31 -6.07 -6.81
CA ARG A 205 -10.64 -6.63 -8.12
C ARG A 205 -9.50 -7.51 -8.62
N PHE A 206 -9.83 -8.70 -9.08
CA PHE A 206 -8.89 -9.70 -9.57
C PHE A 206 -9.01 -9.84 -11.08
N ASP A 207 -7.90 -10.11 -11.76
CA ASP A 207 -7.87 -10.39 -13.21
C ASP A 207 -8.15 -11.86 -13.56
N LYS A 208 -8.30 -12.73 -12.56
CA LYS A 208 -8.49 -14.17 -12.73
C LYS A 208 -9.82 -14.65 -12.12
N PRO A 209 -10.64 -15.45 -12.83
CA PRO A 209 -11.88 -16.01 -12.28
C PRO A 209 -11.63 -16.93 -11.09
N PHE A 210 -12.51 -16.84 -10.08
CA PHE A 210 -12.42 -17.68 -8.88
C PHE A 210 -12.91 -19.10 -9.18
N THR A 211 -12.09 -20.10 -8.88
CA THR A 211 -12.51 -21.52 -8.90
C THR A 211 -12.91 -22.01 -7.52
N TYR A 212 -12.65 -21.22 -6.48
CA TYR A 212 -13.02 -21.46 -5.10
C TYR A 212 -13.34 -20.14 -4.42
N SER A 213 -14.34 -20.14 -3.54
CA SER A 213 -14.71 -18.99 -2.72
C SER A 213 -15.32 -19.47 -1.41
N ALA A 214 -14.84 -18.94 -0.30
CA ALA A 214 -15.40 -19.18 1.02
C ALA A 214 -15.11 -17.98 1.92
N THR A 215 -15.96 -17.76 2.92
CA THR A 215 -15.68 -16.84 4.02
C THR A 215 -15.27 -17.61 5.26
N TRP A 216 -14.71 -16.90 6.23
CA TRP A 216 -14.39 -17.43 7.54
C TRP A 216 -14.71 -16.40 8.61
N SER A 217 -15.00 -16.89 9.80
CA SER A 217 -15.13 -16.10 11.02
C SER A 217 -14.26 -16.69 12.11
N ASP A 218 -13.39 -15.89 12.70
CA ASP A 218 -12.40 -16.30 13.71
C ASP A 218 -11.52 -17.47 13.21
N LYS A 219 -11.84 -18.71 13.62
CA LYS A 219 -11.13 -19.94 13.24
C LYS A 219 -11.99 -20.91 12.44
N THR A 220 -13.21 -20.51 12.07
CA THR A 220 -14.18 -21.37 11.41
C THR A 220 -14.32 -20.98 9.95
N LEU A 221 -14.06 -21.94 9.06
CA LEU A 221 -14.25 -21.78 7.62
C LEU A 221 -15.70 -22.11 7.25
N SER A 222 -16.40 -21.15 6.63
CA SER A 222 -17.76 -21.32 6.14
C SER A 222 -17.74 -21.57 4.64
N LYS A 223 -17.68 -22.85 4.28
CA LYS A 223 -17.72 -23.28 2.87
C LYS A 223 -19.07 -22.86 2.26
N ASN A 224 -19.06 -22.37 1.02
CA ASN A 224 -20.23 -21.89 0.27
C ASN A 224 -20.92 -20.63 0.83
N THR A 225 -20.31 -19.97 1.82
CA THR A 225 -20.74 -18.65 2.24
C THR A 225 -19.90 -17.61 1.52
N LEU A 226 -20.57 -16.65 0.87
CA LEU A 226 -19.91 -15.57 0.13
C LEU A 226 -19.98 -14.22 0.86
N GLU A 227 -20.71 -14.12 1.96
CA GLU A 227 -20.88 -12.90 2.72
C GLU A 227 -20.79 -13.20 4.22
N MET A 228 -19.99 -12.43 4.94
CA MET A 228 -19.73 -12.65 6.36
C MET A 228 -19.64 -11.33 7.09
N LYS A 229 -20.39 -11.22 8.19
CA LYS A 229 -20.25 -10.17 9.20
C LYS A 229 -20.05 -10.86 10.54
N ALA A 230 -18.91 -10.61 11.18
CA ALA A 230 -18.53 -11.26 12.43
C ALA A 230 -17.63 -10.33 13.25
N ASP A 231 -17.21 -10.74 14.44
CA ASP A 231 -16.16 -10.00 15.16
C ASP A 231 -14.87 -9.97 14.34
N HIS A 232 -14.45 -11.13 13.84
CA HIS A 232 -13.32 -11.26 12.92
C HIS A 232 -13.74 -11.99 11.64
N ALA A 233 -14.08 -11.23 10.60
CA ALA A 233 -14.44 -11.77 9.29
C ALA A 233 -13.25 -11.80 8.33
N GLY A 234 -13.27 -12.77 7.43
CA GLY A 234 -12.38 -12.78 6.28
C GLY A 234 -12.87 -13.68 5.16
N GLY A 235 -12.16 -13.63 4.06
CA GLY A 235 -12.50 -14.27 2.80
C GLY A 235 -11.32 -15.06 2.29
N VAL A 236 -11.61 -16.08 1.49
CA VAL A 236 -10.61 -16.74 0.69
C VAL A 236 -11.18 -17.04 -0.68
N ILE A 237 -10.38 -16.73 -1.70
CA ILE A 237 -10.64 -17.13 -3.07
C ILE A 237 -9.52 -18.03 -3.55
N GLY A 238 -9.78 -18.86 -4.55
CA GLY A 238 -8.78 -19.79 -5.07
C GLY A 238 -8.82 -19.98 -6.57
N PHE A 239 -7.72 -20.52 -7.07
CA PHE A 239 -7.38 -20.65 -8.48
C PHE A 239 -6.58 -21.92 -8.77
N LYS A 240 -6.58 -22.29 -10.05
CA LYS A 240 -5.53 -23.13 -10.66
C LYS A 240 -4.55 -22.25 -11.41
N THR A 241 -3.25 -22.52 -11.27
CA THR A 241 -2.16 -21.71 -11.85
C THR A 241 -1.13 -22.57 -12.58
N LYS A 242 -0.55 -22.01 -13.64
CA LYS A 242 0.65 -22.52 -14.31
C LYS A 242 1.90 -21.96 -13.63
N LYS A 243 3.06 -22.55 -13.93
CA LYS A 243 4.35 -22.06 -13.41
C LYS A 243 4.59 -20.63 -13.88
N GLY A 244 4.76 -19.70 -12.95
CA GLY A 244 5.00 -18.29 -13.26
C GLY A 244 3.74 -17.53 -13.68
N GLU A 245 2.54 -18.09 -13.47
CA GLU A 245 1.31 -17.39 -13.77
C GLU A 245 1.08 -16.26 -12.76
N VAL A 246 0.84 -15.06 -13.29
CA VAL A 246 0.59 -13.86 -12.49
C VAL A 246 -0.91 -13.70 -12.29
N VAL A 247 -1.31 -13.47 -11.04
CA VAL A 247 -2.65 -12.96 -10.68
C VAL A 247 -2.49 -11.54 -10.16
N THR A 248 -3.20 -10.60 -10.78
CA THR A 248 -3.17 -9.19 -10.39
C THR A 248 -4.36 -8.86 -9.48
N ILE A 249 -4.11 -8.07 -8.45
CA ILE A 249 -5.15 -7.50 -7.60
C ILE A 249 -5.06 -5.98 -7.68
N LYS A 250 -6.14 -5.31 -8.06
CA LYS A 250 -6.31 -3.87 -7.81
C LYS A 250 -7.11 -3.71 -6.54
N VAL A 251 -6.59 -2.94 -5.59
CA VAL A 251 -7.24 -2.73 -4.28
C VAL A 251 -7.27 -1.25 -3.93
N SER A 252 -8.36 -0.80 -3.34
CA SER A 252 -8.47 0.53 -2.74
C SER A 252 -9.27 0.46 -1.46
N SER A 253 -9.24 1.55 -0.70
CA SER A 253 -10.18 1.74 0.39
C SER A 253 -10.62 3.20 0.55
N SER A 254 -11.63 3.40 1.38
CA SER A 254 -12.21 4.71 1.72
C SER A 254 -12.69 4.71 3.17
N PHE A 255 -12.63 5.87 3.82
CA PHE A 255 -13.25 6.08 5.13
C PHE A 255 -14.69 6.59 5.03
N ILE A 256 -15.17 6.86 3.81
CA ILE A 256 -16.49 7.42 3.54
C ILE A 256 -17.51 6.31 3.26
N SER A 257 -17.29 5.51 2.21
CA SER A 257 -18.22 4.44 1.82
C SER A 257 -17.59 3.43 0.86
N ALA A 258 -18.31 2.33 0.60
CA ALA A 258 -17.90 1.34 -0.42
C ALA A 258 -17.88 1.95 -1.84
N GLU A 259 -18.83 2.83 -2.15
CA GLU A 259 -18.90 3.53 -3.44
C GLU A 259 -17.70 4.47 -3.62
N GLN A 260 -17.29 5.17 -2.56
CA GLN A 260 -16.10 6.01 -2.60
C GLN A 260 -14.82 5.16 -2.73
N ALA A 261 -14.74 3.99 -2.11
CA ALA A 261 -13.63 3.06 -2.33
C ALA A 261 -13.54 2.63 -3.81
N ALA A 262 -14.67 2.24 -4.41
CA ALA A 262 -14.75 1.90 -5.83
C ALA A 262 -14.34 3.07 -6.75
N LEU A 263 -14.73 4.29 -6.38
CA LEU A 263 -14.34 5.52 -7.08
C LEU A 263 -12.83 5.77 -6.98
N ASN A 264 -12.22 5.62 -5.79
CA ASN A 264 -10.78 5.73 -5.61
C ASN A 264 -10.02 4.72 -6.49
N LEU A 265 -10.48 3.46 -6.52
CA LEU A 265 -9.87 2.41 -7.34
C LEU A 265 -9.90 2.79 -8.82
N THR A 266 -11.07 3.19 -9.31
CA THR A 266 -11.26 3.52 -10.73
C THR A 266 -10.50 4.78 -11.13
N ARG A 267 -10.46 5.80 -10.25
CA ARG A 267 -9.75 7.06 -10.51
C ARG A 267 -8.24 6.90 -10.48
N GLU A 268 -7.70 6.21 -9.48
CA GLU A 268 -6.25 6.17 -9.25
C GLU A 268 -5.56 5.05 -10.04
N LEU A 269 -6.24 3.93 -10.29
CA LEU A 269 -5.67 2.79 -11.02
C LEU A 269 -6.29 2.57 -12.40
N GLY A 270 -7.56 2.95 -12.62
CA GLY A 270 -8.26 2.80 -13.90
C GLY A 270 -7.88 1.53 -14.67
N ASN A 271 -7.35 1.73 -15.88
CA ASN A 271 -6.79 0.68 -16.73
C ASN A 271 -5.25 0.58 -16.67
N ASP A 272 -4.60 1.28 -15.74
CA ASP A 272 -3.14 1.20 -15.61
C ASP A 272 -2.70 -0.25 -15.34
N THR A 273 -1.60 -0.63 -15.98
CA THR A 273 -0.86 -1.86 -15.64
C THR A 273 -0.06 -1.63 -14.36
N PHE A 274 0.39 -2.72 -13.73
CA PHE A 274 1.27 -2.62 -12.55
C PHE A 274 2.50 -1.77 -12.85
N ASP A 275 3.18 -1.98 -13.98
CA ASP A 275 4.40 -1.25 -14.33
C ASP A 275 4.14 0.24 -14.57
N ALA A 276 2.97 0.60 -15.11
CA ALA A 276 2.57 1.99 -15.25
C ALA A 276 2.37 2.68 -13.88
N THR A 277 1.70 2.01 -12.93
CA THR A 277 1.56 2.52 -11.56
C THR A 277 2.92 2.61 -10.85
N LEU A 278 3.78 1.61 -11.04
CA LEU A 278 5.15 1.59 -10.51
C LEU A 278 5.96 2.80 -10.98
N GLN A 279 5.97 3.06 -12.29
CA GLN A 279 6.69 4.21 -12.86
C GLN A 279 6.10 5.55 -12.41
N LYS A 280 4.77 5.67 -12.29
CA LYS A 280 4.11 6.86 -11.74
C LYS A 280 4.55 7.11 -10.29
N GLY A 281 4.56 6.07 -9.46
CA GLY A 281 5.01 6.17 -8.07
C GLY A 281 6.49 6.57 -7.95
N GLN A 282 7.37 5.96 -8.76
CA GLN A 282 8.78 6.33 -8.81
C GLN A 282 8.97 7.80 -9.21
N LYS A 283 8.24 8.25 -10.24
CA LYS A 283 8.29 9.64 -10.72
C LYS A 283 7.84 10.63 -9.63
N ILE A 284 6.76 10.33 -8.90
CA ILE A 284 6.27 11.17 -7.80
C ILE A 284 7.32 11.28 -6.70
N TRP A 285 7.92 10.17 -6.27
CA TRP A 285 9.00 10.24 -5.29
C TRP A 285 10.21 11.01 -5.78
N ASN A 286 10.65 10.81 -7.03
CA ASN A 286 11.78 11.56 -7.58
C ASN A 286 11.48 13.06 -7.70
N GLN A 287 10.22 13.44 -7.95
CA GLN A 287 9.81 14.84 -7.93
C GLN A 287 9.95 15.45 -6.52
N GLU A 288 9.48 14.76 -5.48
CA GLU A 288 9.56 15.29 -4.12
C GLU A 288 10.98 15.24 -3.55
N LEU A 289 11.67 14.09 -3.65
CA LEU A 289 13.05 13.95 -3.19
C LEU A 289 14.01 14.87 -3.96
N GLY A 290 13.75 15.07 -5.25
CA GLY A 290 14.57 15.91 -6.13
C GLY A 290 14.47 17.41 -5.88
N ARG A 291 13.58 17.87 -4.98
CA ARG A 291 13.59 19.27 -4.51
C ARG A 291 14.89 19.61 -3.76
N LEU A 292 15.60 18.59 -3.26
CA LEU A 292 16.86 18.70 -2.54
C LEU A 292 17.90 17.80 -3.22
N ALA A 293 18.64 18.35 -4.16
CA ALA A 293 19.81 17.68 -4.75
C ALA A 293 21.02 17.91 -3.83
N VAL A 294 21.61 16.82 -3.31
CA VAL A 294 22.81 16.87 -2.46
C VAL A 294 24.01 16.30 -3.21
N GLU A 295 25.17 16.94 -3.07
CA GLU A 295 26.43 16.57 -3.72
C GLU A 295 27.59 16.55 -2.71
N GLY A 296 28.71 15.90 -3.05
CA GLY A 296 29.96 15.96 -2.27
C GLY A 296 30.00 15.10 -0.99
N GLY A 297 29.11 14.11 -0.85
CA GLY A 297 29.07 13.17 0.29
C GLY A 297 29.35 11.72 -0.08
N THR A 298 29.54 10.86 0.92
CA THR A 298 29.64 9.40 0.75
C THR A 298 28.27 8.76 0.49
N ASP A 299 28.24 7.59 -0.16
CA ASP A 299 27.01 6.81 -0.36
C ASP A 299 26.20 6.61 0.94
N ALA A 300 26.88 6.39 2.07
CA ALA A 300 26.21 6.22 3.36
C ALA A 300 25.48 7.50 3.79
N GLN A 301 26.11 8.67 3.64
CA GLN A 301 25.49 9.95 3.96
C GLN A 301 24.32 10.26 3.03
N ILE A 302 24.46 9.98 1.72
CA ILE A 302 23.40 10.18 0.73
C ILE A 302 22.21 9.27 1.05
N ARG A 303 22.45 7.99 1.38
CA ARG A 303 21.39 7.06 1.81
C ARG A 303 20.69 7.53 3.07
N THR A 304 21.43 7.97 4.08
CA THR A 304 20.84 8.53 5.31
C THR A 304 19.97 9.74 4.99
N PHE A 305 20.47 10.69 4.20
CA PHE A 305 19.73 11.90 3.83
C PHE A 305 18.41 11.58 3.13
N TYR A 306 18.44 10.82 2.03
CA TYR A 306 17.22 10.51 1.28
C TYR A 306 16.28 9.58 2.04
N SER A 307 16.79 8.69 2.90
CA SER A 307 15.94 7.87 3.78
C SER A 307 15.23 8.72 4.84
N CYS A 308 15.91 9.68 5.45
CA CYS A 308 15.29 10.63 6.39
C CYS A 308 14.28 11.54 5.68
N LEU A 309 14.61 12.03 4.48
CA LEU A 309 13.68 12.84 3.68
C LEU A 309 12.42 12.04 3.33
N TYR A 310 12.56 10.80 2.86
CA TYR A 310 11.43 9.91 2.63
C TYR A 310 10.54 9.78 3.88
N ARG A 311 11.13 9.56 5.08
CA ARG A 311 10.36 9.47 6.33
C ARG A 311 9.63 10.75 6.68
N ALA A 312 10.24 11.91 6.45
CA ALA A 312 9.61 13.20 6.69
C ALA A 312 8.37 13.42 5.82
N LEU A 313 8.30 12.83 4.62
CA LEU A 313 7.20 13.01 3.68
C LEU A 313 6.07 11.97 3.82
N LEU A 314 6.04 11.19 4.91
CA LEU A 314 4.96 10.23 5.17
C LEU A 314 3.83 10.83 6.00
N PHE A 315 4.15 11.64 7.01
CA PHE A 315 3.18 12.14 8.00
C PHE A 315 3.17 13.67 8.07
N PRO A 316 2.02 14.31 8.37
CA PRO A 316 0.69 13.72 8.53
C PRO A 316 0.13 13.18 7.20
N ARG A 317 -0.65 12.10 7.22
CA ARG A 317 -1.23 11.55 5.98
C ARG A 317 -2.41 12.38 5.50
N LYS A 318 -2.64 12.40 4.19
CA LYS A 318 -3.92 12.83 3.62
C LYS A 318 -5.02 11.96 4.21
N PHE A 319 -6.08 12.58 4.72
CA PHE A 319 -7.28 11.90 5.21
C PHE A 319 -8.54 12.40 4.48
N TYR A 320 -8.33 13.07 3.36
CA TYR A 320 -9.36 13.48 2.44
C TYR A 320 -9.35 12.61 1.19
N GLU A 321 -10.47 12.62 0.49
CA GLU A 321 -10.75 11.92 -0.74
C GLU A 321 -11.38 12.89 -1.75
N LEU A 322 -11.53 12.45 -3.00
CA LEU A 322 -12.21 13.25 -4.03
C LEU A 322 -13.57 12.62 -4.32
N ASN A 323 -14.65 13.37 -4.15
CA ASN A 323 -16.00 12.88 -4.51
C ASN A 323 -16.18 12.74 -6.03
N ALA A 324 -17.35 12.33 -6.50
CA ALA A 324 -17.64 12.16 -7.93
C ALA A 324 -17.49 13.46 -8.75
N GLN A 325 -17.64 14.63 -8.11
CA GLN A 325 -17.48 15.95 -8.71
C GLN A 325 -16.04 16.47 -8.63
N ASN A 326 -15.07 15.63 -8.24
CA ASN A 326 -13.67 15.99 -8.01
C ASN A 326 -13.46 17.06 -6.93
N GLN A 327 -14.41 17.20 -6.01
CA GLN A 327 -14.27 18.07 -4.85
C GLN A 327 -13.63 17.31 -3.70
N VAL A 328 -12.79 18.02 -2.95
CA VAL A 328 -12.15 17.51 -1.75
C VAL A 328 -13.20 17.33 -0.65
N VAL A 329 -13.31 16.11 -0.14
CA VAL A 329 -14.20 15.74 0.98
C VAL A 329 -13.46 14.81 1.93
N HIS A 330 -13.91 14.71 3.18
CA HIS A 330 -13.32 13.78 4.14
C HIS A 330 -14.38 13.20 5.06
N TYR A 331 -14.17 11.96 5.50
CA TYR A 331 -14.77 11.48 6.75
C TYR A 331 -14.05 12.18 7.91
N SER A 332 -14.81 12.84 8.78
CA SER A 332 -14.25 13.50 9.95
C SER A 332 -14.03 12.48 11.07
N PRO A 333 -12.77 12.21 11.47
CA PRO A 333 -12.47 11.31 12.58
C PRO A 333 -12.88 11.91 13.93
N TYR A 334 -13.36 13.14 13.97
CA TYR A 334 -13.77 13.83 15.19
C TYR A 334 -15.27 13.74 15.47
N ASN A 335 -16.11 13.74 14.41
CA ASN A 335 -17.57 13.76 14.56
C ASN A 335 -18.32 12.73 13.71
N GLY A 336 -17.61 11.96 12.87
CA GLY A 336 -18.18 10.88 12.06
C GLY A 336 -18.98 11.34 10.84
N GLN A 337 -18.99 12.63 10.52
CA GLN A 337 -19.68 13.17 9.34
C GLN A 337 -18.76 13.20 8.11
N VAL A 338 -19.34 13.24 6.92
CA VAL A 338 -18.62 13.51 5.67
C VAL A 338 -18.74 15.01 5.37
N LEU A 339 -17.61 15.70 5.33
CA LEU A 339 -17.55 17.16 5.19
C LEU A 339 -16.71 17.58 3.98
N PRO A 340 -16.97 18.74 3.38
CA PRO A 340 -16.10 19.30 2.35
C PRO A 340 -14.75 19.75 2.96
N GLY A 341 -13.71 19.77 2.14
CA GLY A 341 -12.40 20.32 2.48
C GLY A 341 -11.37 19.29 2.90
N TYR A 342 -10.15 19.77 3.11
CA TYR A 342 -8.99 18.96 3.44
C TYR A 342 -9.04 18.43 4.88
N MET A 343 -8.46 17.26 5.09
CA MET A 343 -8.21 16.68 6.40
C MET A 343 -6.89 15.92 6.36
N PHE A 344 -6.13 16.00 7.45
CA PHE A 344 -4.88 15.28 7.67
C PHE A 344 -4.86 14.75 9.10
N THR A 345 -4.19 13.63 9.34
CA THR A 345 -4.11 12.99 10.66
C THR A 345 -2.77 12.26 10.84
N ASP A 346 -2.63 11.49 11.92
CA ASP A 346 -1.47 10.66 12.26
C ASP A 346 -0.23 11.47 12.61
N ASN A 347 -0.42 12.52 13.40
CA ASN A 347 0.65 13.42 13.79
C ASN A 347 0.52 13.91 15.23
N GLY A 348 1.54 13.63 16.03
CA GLY A 348 1.73 14.26 17.34
C GLY A 348 2.48 15.57 17.18
N PHE A 349 1.81 16.72 17.37
CA PHE A 349 2.49 18.01 17.20
C PHE A 349 3.66 18.20 18.16
N TRP A 350 3.63 17.61 19.36
CA TRP A 350 4.74 17.66 20.33
C TRP A 350 6.09 17.22 19.75
N ASP A 351 6.08 16.30 18.78
CA ASP A 351 7.26 15.90 18.00
C ASP A 351 7.49 16.85 16.83
N THR A 352 6.49 17.00 15.96
CA THR A 352 6.68 17.54 14.61
C THR A 352 6.77 19.06 14.53
N PHE A 353 6.33 19.80 15.56
CA PHE A 353 6.48 21.26 15.59
C PHE A 353 7.96 21.70 15.53
N ARG A 354 8.87 20.85 16.01
CA ARG A 354 10.29 21.18 16.20
C ARG A 354 11.05 21.34 14.89
N SER A 355 10.72 20.52 13.88
CA SER A 355 11.44 20.52 12.60
C SER A 355 10.61 20.07 11.41
N ALA A 356 9.75 19.06 11.51
CA ALA A 356 8.99 18.56 10.37
C ALA A 356 7.99 19.60 9.82
N ILE A 357 7.18 20.23 10.67
CA ILE A 357 6.25 21.29 10.22
C ILE A 357 7.01 22.52 9.68
N PRO A 358 8.04 23.07 10.36
CA PRO A 358 8.88 24.12 9.77
C PRO A 358 9.55 23.73 8.44
N PHE A 359 9.96 22.47 8.30
CA PHE A 359 10.54 21.96 7.06
C PHE A 359 9.52 21.99 5.92
N PHE A 360 8.26 21.61 6.18
CA PHE A 360 7.20 21.73 5.19
C PHE A 360 6.97 23.18 4.79
N THR A 361 6.91 24.13 5.73
CA THR A 361 6.73 25.55 5.36
C THR A 361 7.83 26.11 4.46
N LEU A 362 9.02 25.52 4.50
CA LEU A 362 10.15 25.93 3.66
C LEU A 362 10.16 25.19 2.31
N MET A 363 10.01 23.87 2.33
CA MET A 363 10.28 23.01 1.16
C MET A 363 9.01 22.49 0.46
N TYR A 364 7.89 22.46 1.18
CA TYR A 364 6.58 21.94 0.76
C TYR A 364 5.43 22.82 1.29
N PRO A 365 5.43 24.15 1.01
CA PRO A 365 4.48 25.08 1.61
C PRO A 365 3.03 24.91 1.11
#